data_AF-A0A3B6QB69-F1
#
_entry.id   AF-A0A3B6QB69-F1
#
_cell.length_a   1.000
_cell.length_b   1.000
_cell.length_c   1.000
_cell.angle_alpha   90.00
_cell.angle_beta   90.00
_cell.angle_gamma   90.00
#
_symmetry.space_group_name_H-M   'P 1'
#
loop_
_entity.id
_entity.type
_entity.pdbx_description
1 polymer ?
#
loop_
_entity_poly.entity_id
_entity_poly.type
_entity_poly.pdbx_seq_one_letter_code
_entity_poly.pdbx_strand_id
1 'polypeptide(L)'
;MWVQEWKLVMGMLAFDLISAVMTALVKKALEQGLNRLVLVTLRQLVATIFLAPIAFFKERSTRPKLTLEVLAYLFFSAVFGAALSQYTFFYGLQYTTATFAITFINLSPVLTFLIAVVMRMEPLKLKSMAGAAKITGTLTSLAGLLLLSLYKGVPLTDQAATDAPSPAALHHAAPSDSSGNRSWMLGTMALLFNCLCFSFWLLLQTKLTKKYPAIYSSTAIMFFISTLQGGAVTLAMERHVSPWMLTSKLEIVTVLYAGIVGSGAGYLIMTWCVEKKGPVFTAAFIPMMQIMVAIIDFFFLHEQIYLGSVLGSVLMILGLYLLLWGKKRDESSVSCTTTTDKQVDEQADDKP
;
A
#
# COMPACT_ATOMS: atom_id res chain seq x y z
N MET A 1 5.81 3.37 -26.13
CA MET A 1 5.46 2.31 -25.15
C MET A 1 6.49 2.23 -24.02
N TRP A 2 7.78 2.00 -24.31
CA TRP A 2 8.86 1.90 -23.31
C TRP A 2 9.01 3.08 -22.34
N VAL A 3 8.97 4.33 -22.83
CA VAL A 3 9.08 5.53 -21.97
C VAL A 3 7.93 5.62 -20.94
N GLN A 4 6.74 5.13 -21.29
CA GLN A 4 5.58 5.16 -20.40
C GLN A 4 5.66 4.09 -19.32
N GLU A 5 6.19 2.91 -19.65
CA GLU A 5 6.46 1.86 -18.66
C GLU A 5 7.49 2.32 -17.62
N TRP A 6 8.58 2.96 -18.06
CA TRP A 6 9.59 3.52 -17.17
C TRP A 6 9.02 4.59 -16.24
N LYS A 7 8.16 5.49 -16.74
CA LYS A 7 7.49 6.49 -15.90
C LYS A 7 6.65 5.85 -14.78
N LEU A 8 5.98 4.73 -15.05
CA LEU A 8 5.16 4.02 -14.07
C LEU A 8 6.02 3.32 -13.01
N VAL A 9 7.12 2.69 -13.43
CA VAL A 9 8.08 2.07 -12.51
C VAL A 9 8.72 3.13 -11.61
N MET A 10 9.20 4.23 -12.19
CA MET A 10 9.77 5.35 -11.42
C MET A 10 8.75 5.99 -10.49
N GLY A 11 7.48 6.09 -10.91
CA GLY A 11 6.38 6.55 -10.06
C GLY A 11 6.20 5.65 -8.83
N MET A 12 6.16 4.33 -9.02
CA MET A 12 6.05 3.39 -7.90
C MET A 12 7.26 3.45 -6.97
N LEU A 13 8.49 3.48 -7.51
CA LEU A 13 9.69 3.63 -6.69
C LEU A 13 9.71 4.94 -5.89
N ALA A 14 9.22 6.04 -6.47
CA ALA A 14 9.08 7.30 -5.77
C ALA A 14 8.03 7.21 -4.64
N PHE A 15 6.89 6.55 -4.90
CA PHE A 15 5.88 6.29 -3.87
C PHE A 15 6.43 5.42 -2.73
N ASP A 16 7.18 4.38 -3.05
CA ASP A 16 7.80 3.48 -2.07
C ASP A 16 8.81 4.23 -1.19
N LEU A 17 9.64 5.08 -1.80
CA LEU A 17 10.61 5.93 -1.08
C LEU A 17 9.91 6.94 -0.17
N ILE A 18 8.89 7.65 -0.69
CA ILE A 18 8.07 8.59 0.09
C ILE A 18 7.48 7.89 1.31
N SER A 19 6.93 6.69 1.09
CA SER A 19 6.29 5.90 2.13
C SER A 19 7.31 5.37 3.14
N ALA A 20 8.52 5.01 2.70
CA ALA A 20 9.58 4.56 3.60
C ALA A 20 10.06 5.67 4.54
N VAL A 21 10.30 6.87 4.01
CA VAL A 21 10.65 8.06 4.82
C VAL A 21 9.50 8.42 5.77
N MET A 22 8.25 8.34 5.32
CA MET A 22 7.08 8.57 6.16
C MET A 22 7.04 7.60 7.33
N THR A 23 7.30 6.31 7.11
CA THR A 23 7.33 5.28 8.16
C THR A 23 8.37 5.62 9.23
N ALA A 24 9.58 6.01 8.85
CA ALA A 24 10.63 6.39 9.80
C ALA A 24 10.25 7.63 10.64
N LEU A 25 9.66 8.66 10.01
CA LEU A 25 9.18 9.86 10.71
C LEU A 25 8.04 9.52 11.69
N VAL A 26 7.06 8.73 11.24
CA VAL A 26 5.94 8.29 12.07
C VAL A 26 6.43 7.48 13.26
N LYS A 27 7.38 6.56 13.06
CA LYS A 27 7.96 5.75 14.15
C LYS A 27 8.54 6.65 15.24
N LYS A 28 9.41 7.61 14.89
CA LYS A 28 9.94 8.59 15.87
C LYS A 28 8.87 9.46 16.52
N ALA A 29 7.87 9.90 15.76
CA ALA A 29 6.81 10.75 16.32
C ALA A 29 5.93 9.99 17.32
N LEU A 30 5.65 8.70 17.05
CA LEU A 30 4.93 7.84 17.99
C LEU A 30 5.74 7.56 19.27
N GLU A 31 7.06 7.41 19.16
CA GLU A 31 7.96 7.28 20.33
C GLU A 31 7.95 8.54 21.22
N GLN A 32 7.75 9.71 20.64
CA GLN A 32 7.59 10.98 21.38
C GLN A 32 6.19 11.19 21.96
N GLY A 33 5.28 10.22 21.80
CA GLY A 33 3.94 10.26 22.39
C GLY A 33 2.84 10.78 21.47
N LEU A 34 3.09 10.95 20.16
CA LEU A 34 2.05 11.34 19.21
C LEU A 34 0.91 10.31 19.19
N ASN A 35 -0.33 10.77 19.37
CA ASN A 35 -1.49 9.89 19.30
C ASN A 35 -1.73 9.38 17.87
N ARG A 36 -1.88 8.06 17.72
CA ARG A 36 -2.05 7.37 16.43
C ARG A 36 -3.31 7.81 15.68
N LEU A 37 -4.44 7.98 16.38
CA LEU A 37 -5.73 8.34 15.77
C LEU A 37 -5.73 9.79 15.32
N VAL A 38 -5.13 10.68 16.13
CA VAL A 38 -4.92 12.09 15.77
C VAL A 38 -4.01 12.19 14.56
N LEU A 39 -2.88 11.47 14.53
CA LEU A 39 -1.98 11.43 13.37
C LEU A 39 -2.72 11.03 12.09
N VAL A 40 -3.52 9.95 12.11
CA VAL A 40 -4.31 9.50 10.95
C VAL A 40 -5.28 10.59 10.49
N THR A 41 -6.00 11.21 11.43
CA THR A 41 -6.99 12.27 11.13
C THR A 41 -6.31 13.50 10.52
N LEU A 42 -5.26 14.01 11.16
CA LEU A 42 -4.54 15.19 10.71
C LEU A 42 -3.83 14.96 9.38
N ARG A 43 -3.26 13.78 9.17
CA ARG A 43 -2.66 13.37 7.89
C ARG A 43 -3.67 13.48 6.75
N GLN A 44 -4.90 13.01 6.94
CA GLN A 44 -5.95 13.07 5.91
C GLN A 44 -6.48 14.49 5.71
N LEU A 45 -6.60 15.27 6.80
CA LEU A 45 -6.99 16.68 6.72
C LEU A 45 -5.97 17.50 5.93
N VAL A 46 -4.69 17.36 6.25
CA VAL A 46 -3.59 18.05 5.54
C VAL A 46 -3.56 17.64 4.07
N ALA A 47 -3.73 16.36 3.76
CA ALA A 47 -3.82 15.89 2.37
C ALA A 47 -5.00 16.54 1.62
N THR A 48 -6.15 16.68 2.28
CA THR A 48 -7.32 17.35 1.72
C THR A 48 -7.06 18.82 1.44
N ILE A 49 -6.52 19.56 2.43
CA ILE A 49 -6.21 20.99 2.31
C ILE A 49 -5.17 21.23 1.20
N PHE A 50 -4.18 20.34 1.07
CA PHE A 50 -3.17 20.42 0.03
C PHE A 50 -3.73 20.13 -1.36
N LEU A 51 -4.54 19.06 -1.51
CA LEU A 51 -5.05 18.63 -2.81
C LEU A 51 -6.25 19.44 -3.31
N ALA A 52 -7.10 19.96 -2.43
CA ALA A 52 -8.28 20.72 -2.80
C ALA A 52 -8.00 21.90 -3.76
N PRO A 53 -7.02 22.81 -3.51
CA PRO A 53 -6.71 23.89 -4.44
C PRO A 53 -6.13 23.35 -5.75
N ILE A 54 -5.26 22.34 -5.70
CA ILE A 54 -4.66 21.73 -6.90
C ILE A 54 -5.76 21.13 -7.80
N ALA A 55 -6.68 20.37 -7.20
CA ALA A 55 -7.83 19.79 -7.87
C ALA A 55 -8.72 20.87 -8.49
N PHE A 56 -9.01 21.94 -7.74
CA PHE A 56 -9.81 23.05 -8.25
C PHE A 56 -9.14 23.71 -9.47
N PHE A 57 -7.88 24.13 -9.38
CA PHE A 57 -7.23 24.83 -10.49
C PHE A 57 -6.98 23.93 -11.71
N LYS A 58 -6.61 22.66 -11.50
CA LYS A 58 -6.23 21.75 -12.57
C LYS A 58 -7.42 21.11 -13.29
N GLU A 59 -8.50 20.82 -12.57
CA GLU A 59 -9.62 20.03 -13.09
C GLU A 59 -10.95 20.79 -13.15
N ARG A 60 -11.05 22.06 -12.72
CA ARG A 60 -12.32 22.82 -12.75
C ARG A 60 -13.07 22.80 -14.08
N SER A 61 -12.35 22.72 -15.21
CA SER A 61 -12.95 22.75 -16.55
C SER A 61 -13.16 21.37 -17.18
N THR A 62 -12.52 20.33 -16.64
CA THR A 62 -12.52 18.96 -17.19
C THR A 62 -13.23 17.95 -16.28
N ARG A 63 -13.66 18.38 -15.09
CA ARG A 63 -14.28 17.55 -14.07
C ARG A 63 -15.65 17.00 -14.53
N PRO A 64 -15.83 15.66 -14.54
CA PRO A 64 -17.14 15.04 -14.79
C PRO A 64 -18.17 15.42 -13.72
N LYS A 65 -19.46 15.30 -14.04
CA LYS A 65 -20.53 15.51 -13.06
C LYS A 65 -20.42 14.47 -11.92
N LEU A 66 -20.54 14.93 -10.69
CA LEU A 66 -20.66 14.04 -9.52
C LEU A 66 -22.07 13.44 -9.51
N THR A 67 -22.18 12.18 -9.94
CA THR A 67 -23.41 11.40 -9.77
C THR A 67 -23.44 10.75 -8.39
N LEU A 68 -24.63 10.34 -7.92
CA LEU A 68 -24.77 9.59 -6.66
C LEU A 68 -23.94 8.30 -6.67
N GLU A 69 -23.86 7.65 -7.83
CA GLU A 69 -23.02 6.47 -8.03
C GLU A 69 -21.54 6.80 -7.79
N VAL A 70 -20.99 7.85 -8.41
CA VAL A 70 -19.60 8.27 -8.20
C VAL A 70 -19.35 8.64 -6.74
N LEU A 71 -20.31 9.31 -6.09
CA LEU A 71 -20.22 9.64 -4.67
C LEU A 71 -20.16 8.38 -3.80
N ALA A 72 -20.95 7.36 -4.11
CA ALA A 72 -20.89 6.07 -3.43
C ALA A 72 -19.52 5.39 -3.63
N TYR A 73 -18.97 5.39 -4.85
CA TYR A 73 -17.61 4.89 -5.10
C TYR A 73 -16.55 5.65 -4.30
N LEU A 74 -16.64 6.98 -4.24
CA LEU A 74 -15.73 7.83 -3.45
C LEU A 74 -15.85 7.56 -1.95
N PHE A 75 -17.08 7.38 -1.45
CA PHE A 75 -17.34 7.05 -0.06
C PHE A 75 -16.71 5.70 0.32
N PHE A 76 -16.99 4.64 -0.43
CA PHE A 76 -16.37 3.34 -0.17
C PHE A 76 -14.84 3.38 -0.38
N SER A 77 -14.35 4.18 -1.32
CA SER A 77 -12.92 4.39 -1.51
C SER A 77 -12.27 5.03 -0.28
N ALA A 78 -12.92 6.03 0.32
CA ALA A 78 -12.47 6.64 1.57
C ALA A 78 -12.49 5.64 2.74
N VAL A 79 -13.57 4.88 2.87
CA VAL A 79 -13.74 3.86 3.92
C VAL A 79 -12.63 2.81 3.84
N PHE A 80 -12.41 2.19 2.68
CA PHE A 80 -11.48 1.07 2.55
C PHE A 80 -10.02 1.50 2.38
N GLY A 81 -9.75 2.61 1.69
CA GLY A 81 -8.39 3.01 1.31
C GLY A 81 -7.68 3.95 2.26
N ALA A 82 -8.45 4.69 3.07
CA ALA A 82 -7.90 5.70 3.95
C ALA A 82 -8.34 5.46 5.41
N ALA A 83 -9.64 5.40 5.69
CA ALA A 83 -10.13 5.24 7.05
C ALA A 83 -9.84 3.84 7.60
N LEU A 84 -10.64 2.81 7.28
CA LEU A 84 -10.53 1.49 7.90
C LEU A 84 -9.13 0.91 7.76
N SER A 85 -8.49 1.02 6.59
CA SER A 85 -7.12 0.54 6.40
C SER A 85 -6.14 1.18 7.38
N GLN A 86 -6.06 2.51 7.48
CA GLN A 86 -5.09 3.14 8.38
C GLN A 86 -5.41 2.90 9.86
N TYR A 87 -6.70 2.98 10.25
CA TYR A 87 -7.10 2.74 11.64
C TYR A 87 -6.79 1.31 12.07
N THR A 88 -7.14 0.32 11.25
CA THR A 88 -6.89 -1.10 11.58
C THR A 88 -5.41 -1.46 11.51
N PHE A 89 -4.62 -0.79 10.67
CA PHE A 89 -3.16 -0.90 10.69
C PHE A 89 -2.56 -0.41 12.02
N PHE A 90 -2.89 0.82 12.46
CA PHE A 90 -2.33 1.36 13.70
C PHE A 90 -2.85 0.65 14.96
N TYR A 91 -4.09 0.18 14.92
CA TYR A 91 -4.67 -0.68 15.96
C TYR A 91 -3.97 -2.04 16.00
N GLY A 92 -3.74 -2.66 14.84
CA GLY A 92 -2.95 -3.88 14.72
C GLY A 92 -1.55 -3.73 15.31
N LEU A 93 -0.88 -2.62 14.96
CA LEU A 93 0.43 -2.25 15.47
C LEU A 93 0.46 -1.94 16.98
N GLN A 94 -0.69 -1.75 17.63
CA GLN A 94 -0.74 -1.56 19.09
C GLN A 94 -0.60 -2.88 19.85
N TYR A 95 -1.08 -3.98 19.26
CA TYR A 95 -1.09 -5.30 19.89
C TYR A 95 -0.13 -6.30 19.23
N THR A 96 0.64 -5.85 18.25
CA THR A 96 1.61 -6.65 17.50
C THR A 96 2.89 -5.86 17.29
N THR A 97 3.90 -6.47 16.66
CA THR A 97 5.17 -5.81 16.36
C THR A 97 5.16 -5.16 14.98
N ALA A 98 6.03 -4.17 14.75
CA ALA A 98 6.20 -3.54 13.45
C ALA A 98 6.55 -4.58 12.36
N THR A 99 7.45 -5.50 12.65
CA THR A 99 7.82 -6.60 11.74
C THR A 99 6.61 -7.48 11.39
N PHE A 100 5.77 -7.79 12.36
CA PHE A 100 4.57 -8.59 12.12
C PHE A 100 3.56 -7.83 11.25
N ALA A 101 3.33 -6.55 11.52
CA ALA A 101 2.46 -5.69 10.69
C ALA A 101 2.97 -5.56 9.25
N ILE A 102 4.29 -5.45 9.06
CA ILE A 102 4.95 -5.44 7.75
C ILE A 102 4.73 -6.75 7.00
N THR A 103 4.81 -7.90 7.68
CA THR A 103 4.53 -9.20 7.06
C THR A 103 3.12 -9.20 6.45
N PHE A 104 2.14 -8.64 7.16
CA PHE A 104 0.79 -8.49 6.63
C PHE A 104 0.73 -7.52 5.44
N ILE A 105 1.39 -6.35 5.50
CA ILE A 105 1.42 -5.42 4.35
C ILE A 105 1.96 -6.12 3.10
N ASN A 106 2.99 -6.95 3.24
CA ASN A 106 3.59 -7.72 2.14
C ASN A 106 2.68 -8.86 1.62
N LEU A 107 1.58 -9.22 2.31
CA LEU A 107 0.52 -10.06 1.75
C LEU A 107 -0.39 -9.32 0.76
N SER A 108 -0.36 -7.98 0.74
CA SER A 108 -1.24 -7.17 -0.12
C SER A 108 -1.15 -7.51 -1.62
N PRO A 109 0.02 -7.78 -2.24
CA PRO A 109 0.09 -8.16 -3.65
C PRO A 109 -0.63 -9.49 -3.92
N VAL A 110 -0.47 -10.47 -3.03
CA VAL A 110 -1.11 -11.79 -3.11
C VAL A 110 -2.63 -11.65 -2.98
N LEU A 111 -3.09 -10.93 -1.95
CA LEU A 111 -4.53 -10.69 -1.74
C LEU A 111 -5.14 -9.87 -2.88
N THR A 112 -4.45 -8.84 -3.37
CA THR A 112 -4.86 -8.04 -4.52
C THR A 112 -5.05 -8.92 -5.76
N PHE A 113 -4.10 -9.82 -6.03
CA PHE A 113 -4.21 -10.76 -7.15
C PHE A 113 -5.40 -11.73 -6.98
N LEU A 114 -5.55 -12.33 -5.80
CA LEU A 114 -6.66 -13.26 -5.52
C LEU A 114 -8.03 -12.58 -5.67
N ILE A 115 -8.20 -11.40 -5.08
CA ILE A 115 -9.45 -10.63 -5.21
C ILE A 115 -9.66 -10.22 -6.68
N ALA A 116 -8.61 -9.85 -7.41
CA ALA A 116 -8.71 -9.48 -8.82
C ALA A 116 -9.16 -10.65 -9.70
N VAL A 117 -8.70 -11.87 -9.41
CA VAL A 117 -9.16 -13.09 -10.09
C VAL A 117 -10.64 -13.36 -9.75
N VAL A 118 -11.03 -13.31 -8.47
CA VAL A 118 -12.43 -13.51 -8.04
C VAL A 118 -13.37 -12.49 -8.67
N MET A 119 -12.95 -11.22 -8.74
CA MET A 119 -13.72 -10.15 -9.37
C MET A 119 -13.66 -10.16 -10.91
N ARG A 120 -13.03 -11.17 -11.53
CA ARG A 120 -12.81 -11.29 -12.98
C ARG A 120 -12.14 -10.07 -13.61
N MET A 121 -11.31 -9.37 -12.83
CA MET A 121 -10.51 -8.22 -13.29
C MET A 121 -9.16 -8.67 -13.88
N GLU A 122 -8.70 -9.88 -13.52
CA GLU A 122 -7.47 -10.47 -14.04
C GLU A 122 -7.78 -11.87 -14.62
N PRO A 123 -7.51 -12.13 -15.91
CA PRO A 123 -7.74 -13.44 -16.50
C PRO A 123 -6.73 -14.45 -15.97
N LEU A 124 -7.22 -15.62 -15.56
CA LEU A 124 -6.41 -16.74 -15.08
C LEU A 124 -6.64 -17.98 -15.94
N LYS A 125 -5.80 -18.16 -16.97
CA LYS A 125 -5.81 -19.38 -17.78
C LYS A 125 -4.79 -20.38 -17.21
N LEU A 126 -5.24 -21.29 -16.34
CA LEU A 126 -4.37 -22.26 -15.63
C LEU A 126 -3.49 -23.11 -16.56
N LYS A 127 -3.97 -23.40 -17.77
CA LYS A 127 -3.24 -24.19 -18.78
C LYS A 127 -2.25 -23.38 -19.61
N SER A 128 -2.22 -22.05 -19.45
CA SER A 128 -1.28 -21.18 -20.17
C SER A 128 0.00 -20.96 -19.38
N MET A 129 1.12 -20.77 -20.08
CA MET A 129 2.39 -20.40 -19.43
C MET A 129 2.29 -19.11 -18.61
N ALA A 130 1.48 -18.16 -19.05
CA ALA A 130 1.23 -16.91 -18.34
C ALA A 130 0.47 -17.14 -17.02
N GLY A 131 -0.58 -17.97 -17.02
CA GLY A 131 -1.31 -18.35 -15.82
C GLY A 131 -0.45 -19.16 -14.83
N ALA A 132 0.36 -20.09 -15.33
CA ALA A 132 1.31 -20.84 -14.50
C ALA A 132 2.36 -19.92 -13.85
N ALA A 133 2.90 -18.94 -14.60
CA ALA A 133 3.84 -17.95 -14.07
C ALA A 133 3.22 -17.05 -12.99
N LYS A 134 1.95 -16.64 -13.15
CA LYS A 134 1.23 -15.85 -12.13
C LYS A 134 1.07 -16.63 -10.83
N ILE A 135 0.66 -17.90 -10.89
CA ILE A 135 0.46 -18.74 -9.69
C ILE A 135 1.78 -19.04 -9.01
N THR A 136 2.77 -19.53 -9.77
CA THR A 136 4.09 -19.85 -9.22
C THR A 136 4.75 -18.60 -8.65
N GLY A 137 4.69 -17.47 -9.34
CA GLY A 137 5.18 -16.18 -8.82
C GLY A 137 4.48 -15.76 -7.52
N THR A 138 3.15 -15.93 -7.44
CA THR A 138 2.37 -15.67 -6.21
C THR A 138 2.83 -16.58 -5.07
N LEU A 139 2.94 -17.89 -5.30
CA LEU A 139 3.36 -18.86 -4.28
C LEU A 139 4.80 -18.62 -3.83
N THR A 140 5.72 -18.35 -4.76
CA THR A 140 7.12 -18.01 -4.45
C THR A 140 7.22 -16.71 -3.67
N SER A 141 6.40 -15.69 -4.00
CA SER A 141 6.36 -14.44 -3.24
C SER A 141 5.86 -14.65 -1.81
N LEU A 142 4.85 -15.51 -1.62
CA LEU A 142 4.33 -15.89 -0.31
C LEU A 142 5.36 -16.69 0.50
N ALA A 143 6.10 -17.58 -0.16
CA ALA A 143 7.20 -18.33 0.48
C ALA A 143 8.35 -17.39 0.91
N GLY A 144 8.75 -16.45 0.06
CA GLY A 144 9.75 -15.41 0.39
C GLY A 144 9.32 -14.57 1.58
N LEU A 145 8.04 -14.21 1.65
CA LEU A 145 7.46 -13.50 2.78
C LEU A 145 7.48 -14.33 4.08
N LEU A 146 7.10 -15.60 4.03
CA LEU A 146 7.15 -16.48 5.20
C LEU A 146 8.58 -16.65 5.69
N LEU A 147 9.55 -16.78 4.77
CA LEU A 147 10.97 -16.82 5.12
C LEU A 147 11.42 -15.51 5.79
N LEU A 148 11.06 -14.36 5.21
CA LEU A 148 11.35 -13.03 5.77
C LEU A 148 10.83 -12.88 7.21
N SER A 149 9.65 -13.44 7.50
CA SER A 149 8.96 -13.27 8.78
C SER A 149 9.34 -14.31 9.84
N LEU A 150 9.62 -15.55 9.43
CA LEU A 150 9.83 -16.68 10.35
C LEU A 150 11.31 -17.00 10.55
N TYR A 151 12.17 -16.60 9.61
CA TYR A 151 13.59 -16.87 9.67
C TYR A 151 14.37 -15.56 9.86
N LYS A 152 15.04 -15.43 11.01
CA LYS A 152 15.95 -14.30 11.29
C LYS A 152 17.34 -14.59 10.73
N GLY A 153 17.91 -15.74 11.06
CA GLY A 153 19.28 -16.11 10.67
C GLY A 153 20.35 -15.30 11.43
N VAL A 154 21.59 -15.35 10.94
CA VAL A 154 22.73 -14.63 11.53
C VAL A 154 22.64 -13.12 11.24
N PRO A 155 23.08 -12.25 12.17
CA PRO A 155 23.30 -10.84 11.86
C PRO A 155 24.42 -10.75 10.81
N LEU A 156 24.19 -9.97 9.77
CA LEU A 156 25.15 -9.78 8.67
C LEU A 156 25.98 -8.50 8.81
N THR A 157 25.75 -7.72 9.86
CA THR A 157 26.48 -6.48 10.11
C THR A 157 26.99 -6.44 11.54
N ASP A 158 28.32 -6.41 11.68
CA ASP A 158 29.01 -6.14 12.94
C ASP A 158 29.09 -4.61 13.15
N GLN A 159 28.04 -4.01 13.69
CA GLN A 159 28.18 -2.68 14.29
C GLN A 159 28.38 -2.85 15.79
N ALA A 160 29.50 -2.27 16.28
CA ALA A 160 29.99 -2.40 17.64
C ALA A 160 28.87 -2.20 18.67
N ALA A 161 28.77 -3.15 19.60
CA ALA A 161 27.88 -3.08 20.75
C ALA A 161 28.28 -1.89 21.64
N THR A 162 27.79 -0.70 21.33
CA THR A 162 27.68 0.38 22.32
C THR A 162 26.34 0.23 23.00
N ASP A 163 26.39 -0.33 24.21
CA ASP A 163 25.39 -0.31 25.28
C ASP A 163 23.99 0.20 24.89
N ALA A 164 23.19 -0.68 24.29
CA ALA A 164 21.74 -0.57 24.31
C ALA A 164 21.22 -1.80 25.08
N PRO A 165 20.24 -1.66 25.98
CA PRO A 165 19.72 -2.80 26.73
C PRO A 165 19.17 -3.86 25.75
N SER A 166 19.66 -5.10 25.91
CA SER A 166 19.19 -6.32 25.26
C SER A 166 17.66 -6.54 25.42
N PRO A 167 17.07 -7.58 24.82
CA PRO A 167 16.74 -7.82 23.42
C PRO A 167 15.19 -7.88 23.28
N ALA A 168 14.52 -6.76 22.99
CA ALA A 168 13.05 -6.69 23.11
C ALA A 168 12.25 -6.86 21.80
N ALA A 169 12.86 -7.22 20.67
CA ALA A 169 12.16 -7.25 19.37
C ALA A 169 11.95 -8.66 18.78
N LEU A 170 12.35 -9.73 19.46
CA LEU A 170 12.15 -11.09 18.96
C LEU A 170 11.76 -12.04 20.09
N HIS A 171 10.56 -12.62 19.96
CA HIS A 171 9.82 -13.36 20.97
C HIS A 171 9.21 -12.49 22.08
N HIS A 172 8.11 -11.80 21.75
CA HIS A 172 6.97 -12.01 22.64
C HIS A 172 6.55 -13.47 22.42
N ALA A 173 6.91 -14.33 23.38
CA ALA A 173 6.13 -15.53 23.64
C ALA A 173 4.65 -15.16 23.49
N ALA A 174 3.87 -16.02 22.83
CA ALA A 174 2.42 -15.95 22.94
C ALA A 174 2.12 -15.69 24.42
N PRO A 175 1.46 -14.58 24.77
CA PRO A 175 1.24 -14.24 26.16
C PRO A 175 0.59 -15.44 26.83
N SER A 176 1.27 -15.98 27.83
CA SER A 176 0.86 -17.17 28.58
C SER A 176 -0.38 -16.93 29.45
N ASP A 177 -0.94 -15.72 29.40
CA ASP A 177 -2.23 -15.35 29.96
C ASP A 177 -3.31 -15.19 28.87
N SER A 178 -4.52 -15.66 29.20
CA SER A 178 -5.69 -15.63 28.32
C SER A 178 -6.06 -14.21 27.82
N SER A 179 -5.73 -13.17 28.58
CA SER A 179 -5.95 -11.75 28.24
C SER A 179 -5.00 -11.26 27.14
N GLY A 180 -3.71 -11.59 27.24
CA GLY A 180 -2.74 -11.23 26.22
C GLY A 180 -3.01 -11.95 24.91
N ASN A 181 -3.43 -13.22 24.95
CA ASN A 181 -3.63 -14.01 23.73
C ASN A 181 -4.80 -13.46 22.90
N ARG A 182 -5.85 -12.97 23.59
CA ARG A 182 -6.96 -12.25 22.97
C ARG A 182 -6.51 -10.93 22.33
N SER A 183 -5.67 -10.15 22.99
CA SER A 183 -5.20 -8.86 22.47
C SER A 183 -4.34 -9.02 21.20
N TRP A 184 -3.42 -9.99 21.19
CA TRP A 184 -2.59 -10.32 20.03
C TRP A 184 -3.41 -10.87 18.85
N MET A 185 -4.41 -11.71 19.13
CA MET A 185 -5.35 -12.17 18.11
C MET A 185 -6.14 -11.01 17.51
N LEU A 186 -6.61 -10.06 18.33
CA LEU A 186 -7.32 -8.87 17.87
C LEU A 186 -6.44 -8.01 16.95
N GLY A 187 -5.16 -7.84 17.32
CA GLY A 187 -4.18 -7.15 16.49
C GLY A 187 -3.94 -7.86 15.16
N THR A 188 -3.81 -9.18 15.18
CA THR A 188 -3.65 -10.00 13.97
C THR A 188 -4.85 -9.89 13.03
N MET A 189 -6.07 -9.98 13.58
CA MET A 189 -7.31 -9.81 12.80
C MET A 189 -7.41 -8.41 12.20
N ALA A 190 -7.01 -7.37 12.95
CA ALA A 190 -6.97 -6.00 12.46
C ALA A 190 -5.98 -5.82 11.31
N LEU A 191 -4.78 -6.41 11.40
CA LEU A 191 -3.79 -6.38 10.31
C LEU A 191 -4.26 -7.11 9.06
N LEU A 192 -4.88 -8.29 9.21
CA LEU A 192 -5.46 -9.02 8.08
C LEU A 192 -6.56 -8.20 7.41
N PHE A 193 -7.45 -7.61 8.22
CA PHE A 193 -8.53 -6.78 7.73
C PHE A 193 -8.01 -5.52 7.03
N ASN A 194 -6.96 -4.89 7.55
CA ASN A 194 -6.25 -3.79 6.86
C ASN A 194 -5.82 -4.21 5.45
N CYS A 195 -5.16 -5.36 5.31
CA CYS A 195 -4.63 -5.82 4.02
C CYS A 195 -5.74 -6.15 3.03
N LEU A 196 -6.85 -6.72 3.50
CA LEU A 196 -8.06 -6.93 2.69
C LEU A 196 -8.67 -5.60 2.24
N CYS A 197 -8.81 -4.62 3.15
CA CYS A 197 -9.33 -3.29 2.83
C CYS A 197 -8.47 -2.58 1.79
N PHE A 198 -7.14 -2.59 1.98
CA PHE A 198 -6.19 -1.95 1.07
C PHE A 198 -6.19 -2.61 -0.31
N SER A 199 -6.19 -3.95 -0.35
CA SER A 199 -6.28 -4.71 -1.60
C SER A 199 -7.58 -4.44 -2.33
N PHE A 200 -8.71 -4.41 -1.61
CA PHE A 200 -10.00 -4.05 -2.20
C PHE A 200 -10.03 -2.62 -2.72
N TRP A 201 -9.44 -1.67 -1.99
CA TRP A 201 -9.32 -0.28 -2.40
C TRP A 201 -8.55 -0.12 -3.72
N LEU A 202 -7.44 -0.84 -3.91
CA LEU A 202 -6.70 -0.87 -5.18
C LEU A 202 -7.59 -1.23 -6.38
N LEU A 203 -8.43 -2.25 -6.21
CA LEU A 203 -9.37 -2.67 -7.26
C LEU A 203 -10.49 -1.65 -7.47
N LEU A 204 -11.01 -1.10 -6.36
CA LEU A 204 -12.04 -0.06 -6.40
C LEU A 204 -11.54 1.19 -7.12
N GLN A 205 -10.27 1.57 -6.93
CA GLN A 205 -9.64 2.70 -7.61
C GLN A 205 -9.57 2.52 -9.12
N THR A 206 -9.35 1.29 -9.60
CA THR A 206 -9.38 1.00 -11.03
C THR A 206 -10.75 1.29 -11.65
N LYS A 207 -11.83 1.03 -10.91
CA LYS A 207 -13.21 1.32 -11.37
C LYS A 207 -13.55 2.80 -11.23
N LEU A 208 -13.15 3.41 -10.12
CA LEU A 208 -13.39 4.83 -9.83
C LEU A 208 -12.72 5.73 -10.87
N THR A 209 -11.44 5.50 -11.16
CA THR A 209 -10.68 6.32 -12.13
C THR A 209 -11.24 6.23 -13.56
N LYS A 210 -11.86 5.11 -13.94
CA LYS A 210 -12.59 4.99 -15.22
C LYS A 210 -13.90 5.78 -15.24
N LYS A 211 -14.68 5.74 -14.16
CA LYS A 211 -15.97 6.45 -14.05
C LYS A 211 -15.80 7.94 -13.82
N TYR A 212 -14.72 8.32 -13.15
CA TYR A 212 -14.45 9.68 -12.76
C TYR A 212 -12.95 9.99 -12.98
N PRO A 213 -12.55 10.29 -14.22
CA PRO A 213 -11.16 10.53 -14.64
C PRO A 213 -10.60 11.89 -14.18
N ALA A 214 -10.97 12.32 -12.98
CA ALA A 214 -10.45 13.52 -12.32
C ALA A 214 -9.74 13.08 -11.04
N ILE A 215 -8.47 12.63 -11.19
CA ILE A 215 -7.68 11.96 -10.14
C ILE A 215 -7.43 12.91 -8.97
N TYR A 216 -7.13 14.19 -9.24
CA TYR A 216 -6.85 15.14 -8.17
C TYR A 216 -8.10 15.38 -7.32
N SER A 217 -9.24 15.59 -7.98
CA SER A 217 -10.54 15.79 -7.35
C SER A 217 -11.01 14.54 -6.61
N SER A 218 -10.87 13.35 -7.21
CA SER A 218 -11.31 12.10 -6.58
C SER A 218 -10.49 11.80 -5.32
N THR A 219 -9.17 11.95 -5.37
CA THR A 219 -8.30 11.76 -4.22
C THR A 219 -8.54 12.82 -3.13
N ALA A 220 -8.78 14.09 -3.51
CA ALA A 220 -9.14 15.14 -2.54
C ALA A 220 -10.46 14.85 -1.83
N ILE A 221 -11.51 14.44 -2.56
CA ILE A 221 -12.81 14.09 -1.97
C ILE A 221 -12.71 12.84 -1.11
N MET A 222 -11.94 11.84 -1.55
CA MET A 222 -11.67 10.63 -0.77
C MET A 222 -11.03 10.98 0.58
N PHE A 223 -9.99 11.82 0.60
CA PHE A 223 -9.38 12.25 1.86
C PHE A 223 -10.29 13.14 2.69
N PHE A 224 -11.13 13.98 2.06
CA PHE A 224 -12.11 14.79 2.78
C PHE A 224 -13.12 13.90 3.51
N ILE A 225 -13.73 12.95 2.81
CA ILE A 225 -14.67 11.99 3.40
C ILE A 225 -13.98 11.18 4.50
N SER A 226 -12.76 10.72 4.25
CA SER A 226 -11.99 9.97 5.23
C SER A 226 -11.65 10.80 6.47
N THR A 227 -11.36 12.10 6.31
CA THR A 227 -11.12 13.01 7.42
C THR A 227 -12.38 13.17 8.28
N LEU A 228 -13.57 13.22 7.67
CA LEU A 228 -14.83 13.26 8.42
C LEU A 228 -15.07 11.95 9.18
N GLN A 229 -14.85 10.80 8.54
CA GLN A 229 -14.99 9.48 9.16
C GLN A 229 -14.00 9.29 10.31
N GLY A 230 -12.72 9.54 10.04
CA GLY A 230 -11.64 9.43 11.01
C GLY A 230 -11.76 10.45 12.13
N GLY A 231 -12.10 11.69 11.80
CA GLY A 231 -12.36 12.74 12.79
C GLY A 231 -13.50 12.38 13.73
N ALA A 232 -14.60 11.83 13.23
CA ALA A 232 -15.70 11.36 14.09
C ALA A 232 -15.26 10.23 15.03
N VAL A 233 -14.50 9.25 14.54
CA VAL A 233 -13.97 8.15 15.36
C VAL A 233 -12.98 8.65 16.40
N THR A 234 -12.04 9.50 16.00
CA THR A 234 -11.02 10.07 16.90
C THR A 234 -11.67 10.95 17.96
N LEU A 235 -12.65 11.80 17.62
CA LEU A 235 -13.37 12.63 18.60
C LEU A 235 -14.22 11.78 19.56
N ALA A 236 -14.76 10.65 19.10
CA ALA A 236 -15.52 9.73 19.95
C ALA A 236 -14.63 8.99 20.97
N MET A 237 -13.41 8.62 20.56
CA MET A 237 -12.44 7.91 21.40
C MET A 237 -11.61 8.85 22.29
N GLU A 238 -11.15 9.96 21.74
CA GLU A 238 -10.30 10.97 22.39
C GLU A 238 -11.13 12.22 22.70
N ARG A 239 -11.84 12.18 23.84
CA ARG A 239 -12.70 13.30 24.28
C ARG A 239 -11.94 14.50 24.84
N HIS A 240 -10.65 14.33 25.13
CA HIS A 240 -9.79 15.40 25.63
C HIS A 240 -9.08 16.12 24.48
N VAL A 241 -8.80 17.41 24.64
CA VAL A 241 -8.10 18.22 23.64
C VAL A 241 -6.58 17.96 23.65
N SER A 242 -6.04 17.43 24.74
CA SER A 242 -4.60 17.20 24.93
C SER A 242 -3.94 16.40 23.79
N PRO A 243 -4.49 15.27 23.32
CA PRO A 243 -3.90 14.48 22.23
C PRO A 243 -3.88 15.20 20.86
N TRP A 244 -4.70 16.25 20.69
CA TRP A 244 -4.78 17.04 19.45
C TRP A 244 -3.72 18.14 19.39
N MET A 245 -3.09 18.47 20.52
CA MET A 245 -2.03 19.46 20.57
C MET A 245 -0.71 18.84 20.13
N LEU A 246 -0.21 19.27 18.97
CA LEU A 246 1.14 18.92 18.51
C LEU A 246 2.14 19.76 19.30
N THR A 247 2.94 19.11 20.13
CA THR A 247 3.83 19.79 21.10
C THR A 247 5.25 19.90 20.58
N SER A 248 5.72 18.93 19.80
CA SER A 248 7.08 18.90 19.28
C SER A 248 7.17 19.33 17.81
N LYS A 249 8.33 19.90 17.43
CA LYS A 249 8.62 20.22 16.01
C LYS A 249 8.57 18.96 15.13
N LEU A 250 9.00 17.82 15.67
CA LEU A 250 9.00 16.54 14.97
C LEU A 250 7.58 16.06 14.66
N GLU A 251 6.64 16.17 15.61
CA GLU A 251 5.22 15.85 15.39
C GLU A 251 4.63 16.67 14.24
N ILE A 252 4.87 17.99 14.25
CA ILE A 252 4.36 18.90 13.20
C ILE A 252 4.95 18.53 11.84
N VAL A 253 6.27 18.36 11.75
CA VAL A 253 6.95 17.98 10.51
C VAL A 253 6.43 16.62 10.01
N THR A 254 6.21 15.67 10.91
CA THR A 254 5.70 14.33 10.56
C THR A 254 4.28 14.41 10.00
N VAL A 255 3.39 15.14 10.66
CA VAL A 255 2.00 15.33 10.19
C VAL A 255 1.96 16.03 8.83
N LEU A 256 2.77 17.09 8.65
CA LEU A 256 2.85 17.82 7.38
C LEU A 256 3.43 16.95 6.25
N TYR A 257 4.53 16.24 6.50
CA TYR A 257 5.14 15.35 5.52
C TYR A 257 4.20 14.19 5.16
N ALA A 258 3.61 13.53 6.16
CA ALA A 258 2.68 12.42 5.96
C ALA A 258 1.43 12.86 5.21
N GLY A 259 0.93 14.07 5.45
CA GLY A 259 -0.24 14.62 4.78
C GLY A 259 0.04 15.10 3.35
N ILE A 260 1.05 15.95 3.16
CA ILE A 260 1.38 16.57 1.87
C ILE A 260 2.04 15.57 0.93
N VAL A 261 3.13 14.94 1.39
CA VAL A 261 3.97 14.09 0.54
C VAL A 261 3.47 12.66 0.57
N GLY A 262 3.26 12.09 1.77
CA GLY A 262 2.80 10.70 1.92
C GLY A 262 1.41 10.45 1.33
N SER A 263 0.40 11.18 1.81
CA SER A 263 -0.98 11.05 1.35
C SER A 263 -1.25 11.85 0.08
N GLY A 264 -0.95 13.15 0.07
CA GLY A 264 -1.26 14.04 -1.05
C GLY A 264 -0.58 13.60 -2.35
N ALA A 265 0.74 13.70 -2.42
CA ALA A 265 1.50 13.31 -3.61
C ALA A 265 1.56 11.78 -3.79
N GLY A 266 1.82 11.03 -2.72
CA GLY A 266 2.00 9.58 -2.77
C GLY A 266 0.76 8.84 -3.28
N TYR A 267 -0.42 9.06 -2.70
CA TYR A 267 -1.64 8.39 -3.18
C TYR A 267 -2.05 8.84 -4.59
N LEU A 268 -1.73 10.06 -5.01
CA LEU A 268 -1.95 10.48 -6.39
C LEU A 268 -1.09 9.68 -7.37
N ILE A 269 0.21 9.56 -7.08
CA ILE A 269 1.14 8.76 -7.90
C ILE A 269 0.66 7.32 -7.96
N MET A 270 0.31 6.76 -6.80
CA MET A 270 -0.21 5.40 -6.68
C MET A 270 -1.51 5.20 -7.48
N THR A 271 -2.49 6.12 -7.34
CA THR A 271 -3.77 6.07 -8.06
C THR A 271 -3.56 6.20 -9.57
N TRP A 272 -2.63 7.05 -10.00
CA TRP A 272 -2.23 7.18 -11.40
C TRP A 272 -1.60 5.88 -11.94
N CYS A 273 -0.74 5.22 -11.16
CA CYS A 273 -0.18 3.91 -11.54
C CYS A 273 -1.27 2.83 -11.66
N VAL A 274 -2.25 2.83 -10.73
CA VAL A 274 -3.41 1.92 -10.78
C VAL A 274 -4.25 2.17 -12.03
N GLU A 275 -4.53 3.43 -12.37
CA GLU A 275 -5.29 3.78 -13.58
C GLU A 275 -4.58 3.28 -14.85
N LYS A 276 -3.26 3.51 -14.95
CA LYS A 276 -2.51 3.24 -16.19
C LYS A 276 -2.12 1.78 -16.39
N LYS A 277 -1.79 1.05 -15.33
CA LYS A 277 -1.26 -0.33 -15.43
C LYS A 277 -2.00 -1.35 -14.57
N GLY A 278 -2.92 -0.90 -13.74
CA GLY A 278 -3.80 -1.75 -12.95
C GLY A 278 -3.32 -1.99 -11.51
N PRO A 279 -4.19 -2.61 -10.70
CA PRO A 279 -3.98 -2.76 -9.26
C PRO A 279 -2.92 -3.82 -8.94
N VAL A 280 -2.85 -4.90 -9.71
CA VAL A 280 -1.86 -5.99 -9.51
C VAL A 280 -0.43 -5.49 -9.77
N PHE A 281 -0.23 -4.67 -10.81
CA PHE A 281 1.07 -4.05 -11.07
C PHE A 281 1.50 -3.15 -9.91
N THR A 282 0.59 -2.27 -9.47
CA THR A 282 0.86 -1.34 -8.36
C THR A 282 1.18 -2.10 -7.08
N ALA A 283 0.39 -3.13 -6.75
CA ALA A 283 0.60 -3.91 -5.55
C ALA A 283 1.95 -4.64 -5.55
N ALA A 284 2.45 -5.07 -6.71
CA ALA A 284 3.73 -5.77 -6.81
C ALA A 284 4.94 -4.93 -6.35
N PHE A 285 4.82 -3.61 -6.26
CA PHE A 285 5.89 -2.73 -5.75
C PHE A 285 5.85 -2.53 -4.24
N ILE A 286 4.74 -2.85 -3.56
CA ILE A 286 4.62 -2.69 -2.09
C ILE A 286 5.81 -3.31 -1.33
N PRO A 287 6.31 -4.50 -1.68
CA PRO A 287 7.42 -5.07 -0.93
C PRO A 287 8.77 -4.36 -1.16
N MET A 288 8.91 -3.55 -2.21
CA MET A 288 10.07 -2.67 -2.40
C MET A 288 10.10 -1.54 -1.36
N MET A 289 8.94 -1.02 -0.96
CA MET A 289 8.83 -0.09 0.17
C MET A 289 9.50 -0.69 1.41
N GLN A 290 9.28 -1.99 1.68
CA GLN A 290 9.87 -2.63 2.86
C GLN A 290 11.40 -2.70 2.81
N ILE A 291 11.97 -2.95 1.63
CA ILE A 291 13.42 -2.95 1.45
C ILE A 291 13.97 -1.54 1.68
N MET A 292 13.30 -0.51 1.16
CA MET A 292 13.69 0.89 1.39
C MET A 292 13.56 1.28 2.88
N VAL A 293 12.52 0.84 3.58
CA VAL A 293 12.38 1.03 5.04
C VAL A 293 13.54 0.40 5.78
N ALA A 294 13.87 -0.87 5.49
CA ALA A 294 14.98 -1.56 6.14
C ALA A 294 16.33 -0.86 5.92
N ILE A 295 16.56 -0.32 4.72
CA ILE A 295 17.76 0.48 4.41
C ILE A 295 17.78 1.78 5.22
N ILE A 296 16.66 2.50 5.29
CA ILE A 296 16.56 3.74 6.07
C ILE A 296 16.76 3.44 7.57
N ASP A 297 16.14 2.40 8.10
CA ASP A 297 16.29 1.99 9.51
C ASP A 297 17.74 1.58 9.82
N PHE A 298 18.42 0.91 8.91
CA PHE A 298 19.85 0.58 9.06
C PHE A 298 20.72 1.85 9.16
N PHE A 299 20.56 2.80 8.24
CA PHE A 299 21.41 4.00 8.20
C PHE A 299 21.06 5.04 9.27
N PHE A 300 19.78 5.22 9.59
CA PHE A 300 19.30 6.29 10.48
C PHE A 300 18.95 5.83 11.90
N LEU A 301 18.51 4.57 12.06
CA LEU A 301 18.13 4.00 13.36
C LEU A 301 19.17 3.00 13.89
N HIS A 302 20.22 2.71 13.12
CA HIS A 302 21.31 1.78 13.49
C HIS A 302 20.80 0.37 13.84
N GLU A 303 19.72 -0.08 13.22
CA GLU A 303 19.20 -1.44 13.40
C GLU A 303 20.01 -2.47 12.59
N GLN A 304 20.28 -3.65 13.16
CA GLN A 304 21.05 -4.70 12.49
C GLN A 304 20.25 -5.40 11.39
N ILE A 305 20.91 -5.71 10.25
CA ILE A 305 20.34 -6.50 9.16
C ILE A 305 20.62 -7.99 9.40
N TYR A 306 19.60 -8.82 9.22
CA TYR A 306 19.67 -10.27 9.41
C TYR A 306 19.59 -11.05 8.09
N LEU A 307 20.26 -12.19 8.02
CA LEU A 307 20.33 -13.03 6.81
C LEU A 307 18.96 -13.43 6.25
N GLY A 308 18.01 -13.77 7.13
CA GLY A 308 16.66 -14.14 6.71
C GLY A 308 15.87 -12.99 6.10
N SER A 309 16.16 -11.74 6.51
CA SER A 309 15.61 -10.55 5.87
C SER A 309 16.08 -10.42 4.42
N VAL A 310 17.36 -10.68 4.17
CA VAL A 310 17.96 -10.62 2.83
C VAL A 310 17.43 -11.73 1.94
N LEU A 311 17.48 -12.98 2.40
CA LEU A 311 17.03 -14.15 1.62
C LEU A 311 15.53 -14.09 1.32
N GLY A 312 14.71 -13.73 2.32
CA GLY A 312 13.27 -13.55 2.13
C GLY A 312 12.96 -12.46 1.12
N SER A 313 13.67 -11.32 1.17
CA SER A 313 13.50 -10.21 0.22
C SER A 313 13.86 -10.63 -1.21
N VAL A 314 14.98 -11.33 -1.42
CA VAL A 314 15.40 -11.82 -2.75
C VAL A 314 14.35 -12.77 -3.32
N LEU A 315 13.89 -13.74 -2.52
CA LEU A 315 12.90 -14.72 -2.97
C LEU A 315 11.54 -14.05 -3.29
N MET A 316 11.16 -13.06 -2.50
CA MET A 316 9.95 -12.26 -2.73
C MET A 316 10.03 -11.48 -4.05
N ILE A 317 11.17 -10.82 -4.34
CA ILE A 317 11.39 -10.11 -5.61
C ILE A 317 11.30 -11.06 -6.79
N LEU A 318 11.91 -12.25 -6.70
CA LEU A 318 11.84 -13.26 -7.75
C LEU A 318 10.39 -13.71 -8.03
N GLY A 319 9.60 -13.94 -6.98
CA GLY A 319 8.18 -14.27 -7.10
C GLY A 319 7.37 -13.16 -7.79
N LEU A 320 7.59 -11.91 -7.39
CA LEU A 320 6.95 -10.74 -8.01
C LEU A 320 7.34 -10.58 -9.48
N TYR A 321 8.62 -10.81 -9.81
CA TYR A 321 9.09 -10.77 -11.20
C TYR A 321 8.37 -11.81 -12.06
N LEU A 322 8.26 -13.06 -11.59
CA LEU A 322 7.53 -14.12 -12.30
C LEU A 322 6.06 -13.77 -12.51
N LEU A 323 5.41 -13.19 -11.49
CA LEU A 323 4.02 -12.74 -11.56
C LEU A 323 3.84 -11.64 -12.62
N LEU A 324 4.70 -10.62 -12.59
CA LEU A 324 4.68 -9.51 -13.56
C LEU A 324 5.02 -10.00 -14.97
N TRP A 325 5.94 -10.95 -15.11
CA TRP A 325 6.28 -11.57 -16.39
C TRP A 325 5.08 -12.33 -16.97
N GLY A 326 4.37 -13.10 -16.14
CA GLY A 326 3.12 -13.75 -16.53
C GLY A 326 2.06 -12.74 -17.00
N LYS A 327 1.93 -11.60 -16.31
CA LYS A 327 1.02 -10.51 -16.70
C LYS A 327 1.40 -9.88 -18.04
N LYS A 328 2.67 -9.54 -18.25
CA LYS A 328 3.17 -8.97 -19.51
C LYS A 328 2.93 -9.90 -20.70
N ARG A 329 3.02 -11.22 -20.48
CA ARG A 329 2.76 -12.23 -21.51
C ARG A 329 1.29 -12.29 -21.90
N ASP A 330 0.37 -12.16 -20.96
CA ASP A 330 -1.06 -12.05 -21.26
C ASP A 330 -1.37 -10.80 -22.10
N GLU A 331 -0.82 -9.65 -21.73
CA GLU A 331 -0.99 -8.38 -22.48
C GLU A 331 -0.48 -8.52 -23.93
N SER A 332 0.69 -9.15 -24.11
CA SER A 332 1.28 -9.39 -25.43
C SER A 332 0.41 -10.35 -26.26
N SER A 333 -0.15 -11.39 -25.64
CA SER A 333 -1.01 -12.35 -26.33
C SER A 333 -2.31 -11.72 -26.83
N VAL A 334 -2.94 -10.85 -26.04
CA VAL A 334 -4.16 -10.12 -26.42
C VAL A 334 -3.87 -9.15 -27.58
N SER A 335 -2.75 -8.42 -27.52
CA SER A 335 -2.35 -7.49 -28.59
C SER A 335 -2.09 -8.20 -29.91
N CYS A 336 -1.49 -9.39 -29.89
CA CYS A 336 -1.29 -10.20 -31.11
C CYS A 336 -2.63 -10.63 -31.70
N THR A 337 -3.55 -11.18 -30.90
CA THR A 337 -4.87 -11.61 -31.39
C THR A 337 -5.66 -10.45 -32.03
N THR A 338 -5.70 -9.28 -31.39
CA THR A 338 -6.41 -8.11 -31.95
C THR A 338 -5.77 -7.60 -33.25
N THR A 339 -4.45 -7.75 -33.43
CA THR A 339 -3.78 -7.35 -34.68
C THR A 339 -4.10 -8.34 -35.81
N THR A 340 -4.14 -9.63 -35.51
CA THR A 340 -4.51 -10.67 -36.47
C THR A 340 -5.96 -10.57 -36.89
N ASP A 341 -6.91 -10.34 -35.97
CA ASP A 341 -8.33 -10.17 -36.32
C ASP A 341 -8.54 -8.96 -37.24
N LYS A 342 -7.87 -7.83 -36.97
CA LYS A 342 -7.92 -6.65 -37.84
C LYS A 342 -7.36 -6.90 -39.25
N GLN A 343 -6.27 -7.65 -39.36
CA GLN A 343 -5.69 -8.00 -40.67
C GLN A 343 -6.56 -8.97 -41.46
N VAL A 344 -7.29 -9.86 -40.79
CA VAL A 344 -8.22 -10.79 -41.44
C VAL A 344 -9.48 -10.06 -41.93
N ASP A 345 -10.01 -9.13 -41.14
CA ASP A 345 -11.16 -8.30 -41.55
C ASP A 345 -10.79 -7.37 -42.73
N GLU A 346 -9.60 -6.76 -42.70
CA GLU A 346 -9.11 -5.87 -43.76
C GLU A 346 -8.82 -6.64 -45.08
N GLN A 347 -8.42 -7.92 -45.00
CA GLN A 347 -8.28 -8.80 -46.18
C GLN A 347 -9.62 -9.39 -46.67
N ALA A 348 -10.67 -9.39 -45.85
CA ALA A 348 -11.99 -9.85 -46.23
C ALA A 348 -12.78 -8.76 -46.99
N ASP A 349 -12.57 -7.48 -46.66
CA ASP A 349 -13.18 -6.33 -47.34
C ASP A 349 -12.51 -5.96 -48.68
N ASP A 350 -11.28 -6.43 -48.92
CA ASP A 350 -10.49 -6.15 -50.15
C ASP A 350 -10.61 -7.26 -51.21
N LYS A 351 -11.59 -8.16 -51.07
CA LYS A 351 -11.92 -9.17 -52.10
C LYS A 351 -13.02 -8.63 -53.03
N PRO A 352 -12.73 -8.40 -54.32
CA PRO A 352 -13.67 -7.84 -55.29
C PRO A 352 -14.81 -8.79 -55.68
#